data_AF-A0A1F6CDC5-F1
#
_entry.id   AF-A0A1F6CDC5-F1
#
_cell.length_a   1.000
_cell.length_b   1.000
_cell.length_c   1.000
_cell.angle_alpha   90.00
_cell.angle_beta   90.00
_cell.angle_gamma   90.00
#
_symmetry.space_group_name_H-M   'P 1'
#
loop_
_entity.id
_entity.type
_entity.pdbx_description
1 polymer ?
#
loop_
_entity_poly.entity_id
_entity_poly.type
_entity_poly.pdbx_seq_one_letter_code
_entity_poly.pdbx_strand_id
1 'polypeptide(L)'
;MKAIALLTHLHAQKTLLLLAAVAIGAGVYLGFFSSFGDRALSVLSPQTKLEQQFFACFEKTDRNKALNCIAEKSPAWIKKFGAKKTGHLPDVYRAAIGDDFTCHLSAHLIGEDIYAVSEDLPSSMQACTQSCSAGCIHGTTVGYVAEYGTEKFLASDFNAICSGKNDTATFGEKTRCFHGIGHALMAGFEGNVEESLAACNRIRVPDDYRRFQCFTGVFMELFSASQGLSHLTIPSLAYVKTGDPLYPCTSSFVANNKNYEAACLLQLGVLLPSRAVAEQQAIFDICNESSSEGRKWCYTGIGLSIISATSENSDRLISTCTNAPEMGDQIACLSGGVGFLKLDTDSRAVYKKTCNEIPANLREYACPIN
;
A
#
# COMPACT_ATOMS: atom_id res chain seq x y z
N MET A 1 14.80 -47.13 -38.37
CA MET A 1 13.70 -46.23 -38.81
C MET A 1 12.59 -46.03 -37.77
N LYS A 2 12.32 -46.93 -36.81
CA LYS A 2 11.25 -46.72 -35.79
C LYS A 2 11.62 -45.81 -34.60
N ALA A 3 12.90 -45.62 -34.28
CA ALA A 3 13.34 -44.80 -33.13
C ALA A 3 13.31 -43.28 -33.39
N ILE A 4 13.49 -42.84 -34.65
CA ILE A 4 13.50 -41.41 -35.02
C ILE A 4 12.07 -40.84 -35.00
N ALA A 5 11.06 -41.65 -35.34
CA ALA A 5 9.65 -41.24 -35.32
C ALA A 5 9.09 -41.03 -33.89
N LEU A 6 9.66 -41.69 -32.88
CA LEU A 6 9.23 -41.50 -31.48
C LEU A 6 9.79 -40.19 -30.88
N LEU A 7 11.02 -39.83 -31.24
CA LEU A 7 11.69 -38.61 -30.77
C LEU A 7 11.07 -37.33 -31.36
N THR A 8 10.62 -37.38 -32.62
CA THR A 8 9.89 -36.25 -33.25
C THR A 8 8.50 -36.06 -32.66
N HIS A 9 7.80 -37.15 -32.30
CA HIS A 9 6.50 -37.07 -31.63
C HIS A 9 6.58 -36.51 -30.21
N LEU A 10 7.60 -36.88 -29.44
CA LEU A 10 7.84 -36.38 -28.08
C LEU A 10 8.27 -34.90 -28.06
N HIS A 11 9.03 -34.44 -29.06
CA HIS A 11 9.34 -33.01 -29.22
C HIS A 11 8.09 -32.21 -29.59
N ALA A 12 7.28 -32.68 -30.54
CA ALA A 12 6.05 -31.99 -30.94
C ALA A 12 5.04 -31.86 -29.79
N GLN A 13 4.89 -32.88 -28.94
CA GLN A 13 4.02 -32.81 -27.75
C GLN A 13 4.54 -31.84 -26.68
N LYS A 14 5.85 -31.78 -26.45
CA LYS A 14 6.45 -30.81 -25.50
C LYS A 14 6.31 -29.37 -26.01
N THR A 15 6.49 -29.13 -27.30
CA THR A 15 6.31 -27.79 -27.90
C THR A 15 4.84 -27.36 -27.89
N LEU A 16 3.89 -28.28 -28.11
CA LEU A 16 2.45 -27.98 -28.01
C LEU A 16 2.01 -27.65 -26.57
N LEU A 17 2.55 -28.36 -25.58
CA LEU A 17 2.27 -28.10 -24.16
C LEU A 17 2.88 -26.78 -23.67
N LEU A 18 4.08 -26.42 -24.14
CA LEU A 18 4.70 -25.12 -23.88
C LEU A 18 3.93 -23.97 -24.54
N LEU A 19 3.46 -24.13 -25.78
CA LEU A 19 2.64 -23.12 -26.47
C LEU A 19 1.24 -22.97 -25.84
N ALA A 20 0.64 -24.07 -25.35
CA ALA A 20 -0.62 -24.01 -24.60
C ALA A 20 -0.45 -23.37 -23.22
N ALA A 21 0.65 -23.63 -22.51
CA ALA A 21 0.95 -22.98 -21.23
C ALA A 21 1.25 -21.48 -21.39
N VAL A 22 1.94 -21.07 -22.47
CA VAL A 22 2.14 -19.66 -22.83
C VAL A 22 0.83 -19.00 -23.26
N ALA A 23 -0.06 -19.70 -23.97
CA ALA A 23 -1.37 -19.17 -24.37
C ALA A 23 -2.35 -19.07 -23.18
N ILE A 24 -2.27 -19.95 -22.19
CA ILE A 24 -3.08 -19.87 -20.95
C ILE A 24 -2.50 -18.82 -20.01
N GLY A 25 -1.17 -18.71 -19.90
CA GLY A 25 -0.49 -17.63 -19.16
C GLY A 25 -0.71 -16.24 -19.78
N ALA A 26 -0.72 -16.14 -21.11
CA ALA A 26 -1.06 -14.92 -21.83
C ALA A 26 -2.57 -14.64 -21.87
N GLY A 27 -3.41 -15.68 -21.84
CA GLY A 27 -4.88 -15.57 -21.80
C GLY A 27 -5.41 -15.04 -20.46
N VAL A 28 -4.73 -15.34 -19.35
CA VAL A 28 -4.98 -14.69 -18.04
C VAL A 28 -4.57 -13.21 -18.06
N TYR A 29 -3.57 -12.83 -18.89
CA TYR A 29 -3.12 -11.45 -19.06
C TYR A 29 -3.87 -10.64 -20.14
N LEU A 30 -4.58 -11.28 -21.08
CA LEU A 30 -5.44 -10.56 -22.03
C LEU A 30 -6.78 -10.11 -21.41
N GLY A 31 -7.12 -10.59 -20.21
CA GLY A 31 -8.20 -10.01 -19.39
C GLY A 31 -7.84 -8.69 -18.69
N PHE A 32 -6.55 -8.33 -18.67
CA PHE A 32 -6.01 -7.15 -18.00
C PHE A 32 -5.97 -5.87 -18.86
N PHE A 33 -6.45 -5.93 -20.10
CA PHE A 33 -6.77 -4.75 -20.92
C PHE A 33 -8.28 -4.60 -21.12
N SER A 34 -9.11 -5.06 -20.17
CA SER A 34 -10.41 -4.42 -20.02
C SER A 34 -10.15 -3.02 -19.50
N SER A 35 -10.60 -2.04 -20.29
CA SER A 35 -10.09 -0.68 -20.25
C SER A 35 -10.27 -0.03 -18.86
N PHE A 36 -9.16 0.54 -18.37
CA PHE A 36 -9.19 1.50 -17.25
C PHE A 36 -10.16 2.66 -17.55
N GLY A 37 -10.38 2.97 -18.83
CA GLY A 37 -11.26 4.03 -19.31
C GLY A 37 -12.76 3.71 -19.22
N ASP A 38 -13.21 2.49 -19.53
CA ASP A 38 -14.66 2.21 -19.60
C ASP A 38 -15.29 2.07 -18.21
N ARG A 39 -14.53 1.64 -17.19
CA ARG A 39 -15.01 1.66 -15.79
C ARG A 39 -15.08 3.07 -15.20
N ALA A 40 -14.12 3.94 -15.53
CA ALA A 40 -14.09 5.32 -15.04
C ALA A 40 -15.24 6.18 -15.58
N LEU A 41 -15.78 5.85 -16.77
CA LEU A 41 -16.82 6.64 -17.43
C LEU A 41 -18.25 6.31 -16.99
N SER A 42 -18.51 5.15 -16.37
CA SER A 42 -19.88 4.71 -16.07
C SER A 42 -20.33 4.86 -14.61
N VAL A 43 -19.43 5.18 -13.67
CA VAL A 43 -19.77 5.03 -12.23
C VAL A 43 -20.20 6.32 -11.54
N LEU A 44 -19.71 7.51 -11.88
CA LEU A 44 -20.22 8.78 -11.31
C LEU A 44 -19.78 9.92 -12.25
N SER A 45 -20.70 10.53 -13.01
CA SER A 45 -20.36 11.69 -13.84
C SER A 45 -19.81 12.81 -12.94
N PRO A 46 -18.63 13.38 -13.21
CA PRO A 46 -18.08 14.50 -12.44
C PRO A 46 -19.09 15.64 -12.35
N GLN A 47 -19.55 15.96 -11.14
CA GLN A 47 -20.66 16.89 -10.89
C GLN A 47 -20.17 18.34 -10.85
N THR A 48 -18.91 18.55 -10.47
CA THR A 48 -18.33 19.89 -10.33
C THR A 48 -17.20 20.14 -11.32
N LYS A 49 -16.93 21.43 -11.60
CA LYS A 49 -15.78 21.85 -12.41
C LYS A 49 -14.43 21.42 -11.81
N LEU A 50 -14.36 21.21 -10.49
CA LEU A 50 -13.17 20.71 -9.82
C LEU A 50 -12.99 19.21 -10.11
N GLU A 51 -14.03 18.41 -9.92
CA GLU A 51 -14.01 16.97 -10.24
C GLU A 51 -13.70 16.72 -11.72
N GLN A 52 -14.28 17.51 -12.63
CA GLN A 52 -13.97 17.39 -14.07
C GLN A 52 -12.48 17.62 -14.35
N GLN A 53 -11.88 18.63 -13.71
CA GLN A 53 -10.44 18.89 -13.86
C GLN A 53 -9.58 17.80 -13.26
N PHE A 54 -10.01 17.22 -12.14
CA PHE A 54 -9.33 16.12 -11.46
C PHE A 54 -9.38 14.84 -12.30
N PHE A 55 -10.57 14.43 -12.78
CA PHE A 55 -10.72 13.25 -13.63
C PHE A 55 -10.03 13.40 -14.99
N ALA A 56 -9.92 14.62 -15.52
CA ALA A 56 -9.13 14.89 -16.72
C ALA A 56 -7.64 14.53 -16.57
N CYS A 57 -7.10 14.42 -15.35
CA CYS A 57 -5.73 13.93 -15.14
C CYS A 57 -5.59 12.41 -15.39
N PHE A 58 -6.69 11.65 -15.33
CA PHE A 58 -6.68 10.18 -15.46
C PHE A 58 -7.03 9.67 -16.87
N GLU A 59 -7.50 10.54 -17.78
CA GLU A 59 -7.90 10.18 -19.15
C GLU A 59 -6.80 9.48 -19.98
N LYS A 60 -5.53 9.63 -19.60
CA LYS A 60 -4.38 9.05 -20.32
C LYS A 60 -3.99 7.64 -19.85
N THR A 61 -4.69 7.04 -18.88
CA THR A 61 -4.44 5.69 -18.31
C THR A 61 -3.04 5.42 -17.73
N ASP A 62 -2.17 6.43 -17.74
CA ASP A 62 -0.79 6.36 -17.27
C ASP A 62 -0.71 7.02 -15.89
N ARG A 63 -0.44 6.23 -14.85
CA ARG A 63 -0.39 6.69 -13.47
C ARG A 63 0.58 7.85 -13.28
N ASN A 64 1.78 7.78 -13.85
CA ASN A 64 2.80 8.82 -13.65
C ASN A 64 2.36 10.14 -14.30
N LYS A 65 1.72 10.08 -15.48
CA LYS A 65 1.12 11.27 -16.11
C LYS A 65 -0.03 11.83 -15.28
N ALA A 66 -0.85 10.98 -14.66
CA ALA A 66 -1.92 11.42 -13.79
C ALA A 66 -1.39 12.13 -12.54
N LEU A 67 -0.40 11.54 -11.87
CA LEU A 67 0.24 12.14 -10.69
C LEU A 67 0.91 13.47 -11.02
N ASN A 68 1.65 13.56 -12.14
CA ASN A 68 2.24 14.83 -12.59
C ASN A 68 1.18 15.90 -12.89
N CYS A 69 0.07 15.51 -13.53
CA CYS A 69 -1.05 16.42 -13.79
C CYS A 69 -1.70 16.94 -12.51
N ILE A 70 -1.83 16.07 -11.49
CA ILE A 70 -2.35 16.45 -10.18
C ILE A 70 -1.40 17.43 -9.52
N ALA A 71 -0.12 17.08 -9.35
CA ALA A 71 0.89 17.94 -8.73
C ALA A 71 0.98 19.34 -9.39
N GLU A 72 0.83 19.42 -10.72
CA GLU A 72 0.81 20.71 -11.42
C GLU A 72 -0.44 21.55 -11.08
N LYS A 73 -1.60 20.91 -10.87
CA LYS A 73 -2.90 21.59 -10.79
C LYS A 73 -3.44 21.77 -9.38
N SER A 74 -3.10 20.91 -8.43
CA SER A 74 -3.60 20.98 -7.05
C SER A 74 -3.36 22.33 -6.37
N PRO A 75 -2.21 23.01 -6.53
CA PRO A 75 -2.02 24.34 -5.95
C PRO A 75 -3.05 25.36 -6.46
N ALA A 76 -3.40 25.29 -7.75
CA ALA A 76 -4.41 26.16 -8.34
C ALA A 76 -5.84 25.78 -7.90
N TRP A 77 -6.10 24.48 -7.71
CA TRP A 77 -7.38 24.00 -7.16
C TRP A 77 -7.59 24.47 -5.72
N ILE A 78 -6.56 24.38 -4.88
CA ILE A 78 -6.62 24.83 -3.48
C ILE A 78 -6.90 26.33 -3.43
N LYS A 79 -6.18 27.14 -4.22
CA LYS A 79 -6.39 28.61 -4.28
C LYS A 79 -7.80 28.98 -4.77
N LYS A 80 -8.34 28.23 -5.74
CA LYS A 80 -9.61 28.57 -6.40
C LYS A 80 -10.85 28.01 -5.70
N PHE A 81 -10.77 26.78 -5.21
CA PHE A 81 -11.91 26.03 -4.67
C PHE A 81 -11.80 25.79 -3.16
N GLY A 82 -10.62 26.01 -2.58
CA GLY A 82 -10.32 25.82 -1.16
C GLY A 82 -9.71 24.44 -0.86
N ALA A 83 -8.92 24.39 0.22
CA ALA A 83 -8.25 23.17 0.68
C ALA A 83 -9.25 22.03 0.92
N LYS A 84 -10.35 22.30 1.65
CA LYS A 84 -11.35 21.27 1.96
C LYS A 84 -11.98 20.64 0.70
N LYS A 85 -12.35 21.43 -0.31
CA LYS A 85 -12.93 20.82 -1.53
C LYS A 85 -11.89 19.99 -2.30
N THR A 86 -10.63 20.42 -2.28
CA THR A 86 -9.55 19.70 -2.96
C THR A 86 -9.17 18.42 -2.21
N GLY A 87 -9.07 18.46 -0.88
CA GLY A 87 -8.76 17.31 -0.02
C GLY A 87 -9.84 16.24 0.04
N HIS A 88 -11.04 16.52 -0.50
CA HIS A 88 -12.14 15.57 -0.67
C HIS A 88 -12.20 14.92 -2.06
N LEU A 89 -11.35 15.33 -3.02
CA LEU A 89 -11.21 14.64 -4.32
C LEU A 89 -10.93 13.13 -4.19
N PRO A 90 -10.13 12.66 -3.20
CA PRO A 90 -9.96 11.24 -2.91
C PRO A 90 -11.27 10.45 -2.73
N ASP A 91 -12.29 11.04 -2.10
CA ASP A 91 -13.61 10.38 -1.93
C ASP A 91 -14.25 10.12 -3.30
N VAL A 92 -14.12 11.09 -4.22
CA VAL A 92 -14.72 11.00 -5.55
C VAL A 92 -13.99 9.96 -6.41
N TYR A 93 -12.66 9.92 -6.35
CA TYR A 93 -11.88 8.86 -7.01
C TYR A 93 -12.31 7.49 -6.48
N ARG A 94 -12.32 7.34 -5.15
CA ARG A 94 -12.67 6.08 -4.49
C ARG A 94 -14.06 5.60 -4.86
N ALA A 95 -15.05 6.49 -4.91
CA ALA A 95 -16.41 6.14 -5.29
C ALA A 95 -16.54 5.72 -6.77
N ALA A 96 -15.73 6.30 -7.66
CA ALA A 96 -15.78 6.02 -9.10
C ALA A 96 -14.94 4.80 -9.51
N ILE A 97 -13.78 4.60 -8.90
CA ILE A 97 -12.74 3.65 -9.35
C ILE A 97 -12.40 2.63 -8.26
N GLY A 98 -12.45 3.02 -6.98
CA GLY A 98 -12.06 2.20 -5.85
C GLY A 98 -10.86 2.75 -5.08
N ASP A 99 -10.51 2.09 -3.97
CA ASP A 99 -9.33 2.41 -3.16
C ASP A 99 -8.15 1.58 -3.67
N ASP A 100 -7.35 2.19 -4.55
CA ASP A 100 -6.14 1.60 -5.14
C ASP A 100 -4.88 2.44 -4.81
N PHE A 101 -3.71 1.95 -5.24
CA PHE A 101 -2.46 2.68 -5.00
C PHE A 101 -2.40 4.05 -5.69
N THR A 102 -3.09 4.22 -6.83
CA THR A 102 -3.15 5.50 -7.54
C THR A 102 -3.99 6.53 -6.78
N CYS A 103 -5.11 6.10 -6.18
CA CYS A 103 -5.93 6.84 -5.24
C CYS A 103 -5.04 7.38 -4.11
N HIS A 104 -4.26 6.48 -3.50
CA HIS A 104 -3.39 6.81 -2.37
C HIS A 104 -2.34 7.87 -2.72
N LEU A 105 -1.56 7.65 -3.79
CA LEU A 105 -0.54 8.60 -4.23
C LEU A 105 -1.12 9.95 -4.67
N SER A 106 -2.27 9.93 -5.34
CA SER A 106 -2.97 11.16 -5.75
C SER A 106 -3.41 11.97 -4.54
N ALA A 107 -3.97 11.29 -3.52
CA ALA A 107 -4.36 11.90 -2.27
C ALA A 107 -3.14 12.47 -1.54
N HIS A 108 -2.02 11.74 -1.51
CA HIS A 108 -0.76 12.18 -0.90
C HIS A 108 -0.28 13.51 -1.47
N LEU A 109 -0.17 13.62 -2.79
CA LEU A 109 0.24 14.87 -3.46
C LEU A 109 -0.69 16.05 -3.12
N ILE A 110 -2.00 15.80 -3.12
CA ILE A 110 -2.99 16.83 -2.72
C ILE A 110 -2.75 17.29 -1.27
N GLY A 111 -2.43 16.36 -0.37
CA GLY A 111 -2.13 16.65 1.02
C GLY A 111 -0.89 17.53 1.20
N GLU A 112 0.20 17.21 0.48
CA GLU A 112 1.42 18.02 0.47
C GLU A 112 1.13 19.46 0.05
N ASP A 113 0.38 19.64 -1.05
CA ASP A 113 0.03 20.97 -1.55
C ASP A 113 -0.94 21.73 -0.62
N ILE A 114 -1.88 21.02 0.03
CA ILE A 114 -2.76 21.63 1.04
C ILE A 114 -1.93 22.21 2.18
N TYR A 115 -0.92 21.46 2.63
CA TYR A 115 -0.01 21.95 3.64
C TYR A 115 0.79 23.15 3.13
N ALA A 116 1.41 23.03 1.95
CA ALA A 116 2.22 24.10 1.36
C ALA A 116 1.46 25.42 1.18
N VAL A 117 0.13 25.38 1.01
CA VAL A 117 -0.70 26.59 0.89
C VAL A 117 -1.19 27.13 2.24
N SER A 118 -1.43 26.26 3.23
CA SER A 118 -2.03 26.66 4.50
C SER A 118 -1.04 26.87 5.64
N GLU A 119 0.13 26.21 5.58
CA GLU A 119 1.22 26.23 6.57
C GLU A 119 0.80 25.85 8.01
N ASP A 120 -0.39 25.24 8.18
CA ASP A 120 -0.92 24.79 9.46
C ASP A 120 -1.32 23.31 9.38
N LEU A 121 -0.61 22.46 10.14
CA LEU A 121 -0.78 21.00 10.06
C LEU A 121 -2.17 20.55 10.53
N PRO A 122 -2.67 20.99 11.71
CA PRO A 122 -4.01 20.60 12.15
C PRO A 122 -5.12 21.01 11.17
N SER A 123 -5.06 22.20 10.59
CA SER A 123 -6.06 22.64 9.60
C SER A 123 -5.92 21.91 8.27
N SER A 124 -4.69 21.62 7.84
CA SER A 124 -4.41 20.81 6.65
C SER A 124 -5.01 19.41 6.77
N MET A 125 -4.74 18.72 7.88
CA MET A 125 -5.27 17.38 8.13
C MET A 125 -6.81 17.38 8.20
N GLN A 126 -7.42 18.44 8.76
CA GLN A 126 -8.88 18.61 8.81
C GLN A 126 -9.51 18.88 7.43
N ALA A 127 -8.72 19.30 6.44
CA ALA A 127 -9.19 19.47 5.07
C ALA A 127 -9.18 18.15 4.27
N CYS A 128 -8.52 17.12 4.79
CA CYS A 128 -8.39 15.80 4.18
C CYS A 128 -9.45 14.81 4.72
N THR A 129 -9.73 13.78 3.93
CA THR A 129 -10.54 12.63 4.34
C THR A 129 -9.69 11.38 4.57
N GLN A 130 -10.32 10.32 5.06
CA GLN A 130 -9.68 9.02 5.29
C GLN A 130 -9.67 8.12 4.04
N SER A 131 -10.30 8.57 2.94
CA SER A 131 -10.32 7.85 1.67
C SER A 131 -8.91 7.69 1.10
N CYS A 132 -8.76 6.71 0.20
CA CYS A 132 -7.48 6.34 -0.38
C CYS A 132 -6.43 6.00 0.70
N SER A 133 -6.84 5.21 1.70
CA SER A 133 -5.98 4.84 2.84
C SER A 133 -5.35 6.03 3.58
N ALA A 134 -6.09 7.13 3.72
CA ALA A 134 -5.67 8.38 4.35
C ALA A 134 -4.45 9.07 3.69
N GLY A 135 -4.21 8.83 2.39
CA GLY A 135 -3.05 9.39 1.68
C GLY A 135 -2.94 10.92 1.80
N CYS A 136 -4.06 11.65 1.74
CA CYS A 136 -4.07 13.11 1.93
C CYS A 136 -3.50 13.53 3.28
N ILE A 137 -3.84 12.82 4.36
CA ILE A 137 -3.31 13.11 5.70
C ILE A 137 -1.81 12.84 5.74
N HIS A 138 -1.34 11.73 5.15
CA HIS A 138 0.10 11.42 5.06
C HIS A 138 0.86 12.54 4.34
N GLY A 139 0.33 12.99 3.20
CA GLY A 139 0.90 14.10 2.44
C GLY A 139 1.04 15.39 3.25
N THR A 140 0.06 15.73 4.08
CA THR A 140 0.17 16.95 4.93
C THR A 140 1.34 16.86 5.92
N THR A 141 1.63 15.68 6.45
CA THR A 141 2.76 15.47 7.36
C THR A 141 4.11 15.55 6.63
N VAL A 142 4.18 15.06 5.40
CA VAL A 142 5.36 15.21 4.52
C VAL A 142 5.59 16.68 4.19
N GLY A 143 4.54 17.42 3.80
CA GLY A 143 4.61 18.86 3.55
C GLY A 143 5.12 19.65 4.77
N TYR A 144 4.68 19.29 5.98
CA TYR A 144 5.20 19.90 7.22
C TYR A 144 6.71 19.70 7.37
N VAL A 145 7.17 18.46 7.18
CA VAL A 145 8.59 18.15 7.33
C VAL A 145 9.43 18.86 6.27
N ALA A 146 8.94 18.96 5.03
CA ALA A 146 9.62 19.67 3.96
C ALA A 146 9.82 21.17 4.27
N GLU A 147 8.83 21.82 4.88
CA GLU A 147 8.88 23.25 5.21
C GLU A 147 9.69 23.53 6.49
N TYR A 148 9.46 22.74 7.54
CA TYR A 148 9.94 23.07 8.88
C TYR A 148 11.04 22.16 9.42
N GLY A 149 11.37 21.10 8.69
CA GLY A 149 12.39 20.12 9.05
C GLY A 149 11.95 19.14 10.14
N THR A 150 12.71 18.05 10.23
CA THR A 150 12.39 16.88 11.04
C THR A 150 12.40 17.16 12.55
N GLU A 151 13.30 18.03 13.04
CA GLU A 151 13.37 18.30 14.48
C GLU A 151 12.13 19.07 14.99
N LYS A 152 11.59 20.01 14.21
CA LYS A 152 10.34 20.68 14.58
C LYS A 152 9.16 19.70 14.52
N PHE A 153 9.17 18.81 13.53
CA PHE A 153 8.15 17.75 13.41
C PHE A 153 8.16 16.83 14.63
N LEU A 154 9.33 16.37 15.08
CA LEU A 154 9.48 15.52 16.26
C LEU A 154 9.04 16.19 17.57
N ALA A 155 9.02 17.52 17.64
CA ALA A 155 8.50 18.26 18.78
C ALA A 155 6.96 18.35 18.82
N SER A 156 6.26 17.86 17.79
CA SER A 156 4.80 17.92 17.72
C SER A 156 4.11 16.92 18.66
N ASP A 157 2.95 17.30 19.20
CA ASP A 157 2.11 16.39 19.98
C ASP A 157 1.27 15.51 19.05
N PHE A 158 1.89 14.45 18.54
CA PHE A 158 1.22 13.50 17.64
C PHE A 158 0.06 12.75 18.28
N ASN A 159 0.04 12.61 19.61
CA ASN A 159 -1.12 12.02 20.28
C ASN A 159 -2.33 12.95 20.16
N ALA A 160 -2.16 14.26 20.38
CA ALA A 160 -3.22 15.24 20.17
C ALA A 160 -3.63 15.35 18.69
N ILE A 161 -2.64 15.39 17.78
CA ILE A 161 -2.88 15.51 16.33
C ILE A 161 -3.66 14.30 15.81
N CYS A 162 -3.19 13.07 16.07
CA CYS A 162 -3.79 11.86 15.55
C CYS A 162 -5.11 11.45 16.24
N SER A 163 -5.38 11.97 17.44
CA SER A 163 -6.65 11.71 18.12
C SER A 163 -7.81 12.55 17.57
N GLY A 164 -7.50 13.58 16.78
CA GLY A 164 -8.49 14.51 16.26
C GLY A 164 -9.12 15.37 17.37
N LYS A 165 -10.03 16.27 16.96
CA LYS A 165 -10.69 17.19 17.89
C LYS A 165 -11.54 16.40 18.90
N ASN A 166 -11.33 16.64 20.20
CA ASN A 166 -12.05 15.96 21.30
C ASN A 166 -11.89 14.42 21.31
N ASP A 167 -10.76 13.89 20.80
CA ASP A 167 -10.47 12.45 20.80
C ASP A 167 -11.52 11.59 20.05
N THR A 168 -12.11 12.15 18.99
CA THR A 168 -13.16 11.47 18.21
C THR A 168 -12.62 10.50 17.17
N ALA A 169 -11.30 10.47 16.92
CA ALA A 169 -10.72 9.60 15.91
C ALA A 169 -10.87 8.12 16.30
N THR A 170 -11.36 7.33 15.35
CA THR A 170 -11.48 5.88 15.45
C THR A 170 -10.10 5.21 15.54
N PHE A 171 -10.09 3.93 15.92
CA PHE A 171 -8.86 3.14 15.94
C PHE A 171 -8.12 3.14 14.58
N GLY A 172 -8.87 2.99 13.48
CA GLY A 172 -8.31 2.98 12.13
C GLY A 172 -7.72 4.32 11.71
N GLU A 173 -8.36 5.43 12.05
CA GLU A 173 -7.86 6.78 11.79
C GLU A 173 -6.56 7.05 12.56
N LYS A 174 -6.51 6.68 13.84
CA LYS A 174 -5.28 6.76 14.65
C LYS A 174 -4.16 5.91 14.04
N THR A 175 -4.48 4.67 13.65
CA THR A 175 -3.53 3.73 13.03
C THR A 175 -2.92 4.35 11.76
N ARG A 176 -3.76 4.86 10.85
CA ARG A 176 -3.30 5.47 9.60
C ARG A 176 -2.55 6.78 9.82
N CYS A 177 -2.92 7.57 10.83
CA CYS A 177 -2.17 8.79 11.17
C CYS A 177 -0.74 8.48 11.62
N PHE A 178 -0.56 7.52 12.54
CA PHE A 178 0.79 7.12 12.98
C PHE A 178 1.59 6.43 11.86
N HIS A 179 0.93 5.76 10.91
CA HIS A 179 1.58 5.29 9.69
C HIS A 179 2.13 6.44 8.85
N GLY A 180 1.34 7.49 8.60
CA GLY A 180 1.78 8.67 7.84
C GLY A 180 2.97 9.41 8.46
N ILE A 181 3.09 9.40 9.79
CA ILE A 181 4.28 9.93 10.49
C ILE A 181 5.55 9.22 10.01
N GLY A 182 5.51 7.91 9.77
CA GLY A 182 6.63 7.16 9.21
C GLY A 182 7.04 7.64 7.83
N HIS A 183 6.07 8.02 6.98
CA HIS A 183 6.34 8.59 5.65
C HIS A 183 7.05 9.94 5.78
N ALA A 184 6.53 10.82 6.66
CA ALA A 184 7.12 12.12 6.91
C ALA A 184 8.56 12.03 7.44
N LEU A 185 8.86 11.05 8.31
CA LEU A 185 10.23 10.81 8.78
C LEU A 185 11.14 10.25 7.69
N MET A 186 10.64 9.38 6.80
CA MET A 186 11.41 8.94 5.64
C MET A 186 11.73 10.10 4.71
N ALA A 187 10.77 11.01 4.52
CA ALA A 187 10.98 12.23 3.73
C ALA A 187 12.03 13.14 4.36
N GLY A 188 11.89 13.42 5.65
CA GLY A 188 12.75 14.34 6.39
C GLY A 188 14.18 13.88 6.62
N PHE A 189 14.42 12.57 6.59
CA PHE A 189 15.76 11.98 6.64
C PHE A 189 16.24 11.51 5.25
N GLU A 190 15.64 12.04 4.18
CA GLU A 190 16.08 11.82 2.79
C GLU A 190 16.23 10.33 2.44
N GLY A 191 15.32 9.49 2.95
CA GLY A 191 15.32 8.04 2.72
C GLY A 191 16.26 7.22 3.61
N ASN A 192 16.84 7.81 4.66
CA ASN A 192 17.65 7.09 5.64
C ASN A 192 16.78 6.31 6.64
N VAL A 193 16.64 5.00 6.39
CA VAL A 193 15.81 4.09 7.19
C VAL A 193 16.23 4.03 8.65
N GLU A 194 17.53 4.05 8.96
CA GLU A 194 18.01 3.94 10.34
C GLU A 194 17.61 5.17 11.17
N GLU A 195 17.81 6.36 10.59
CA GLU A 195 17.42 7.63 11.22
C GLU A 195 15.91 7.75 11.38
N SER A 196 15.12 7.38 10.35
CA SER A 196 13.66 7.41 10.43
C SER A 196 13.11 6.44 11.49
N LEU A 197 13.65 5.22 11.59
CA LEU A 197 13.25 4.25 12.62
C LEU A 197 13.67 4.69 14.03
N ALA A 198 14.85 5.30 14.18
CA ALA A 198 15.29 5.90 15.44
C ALA A 198 14.38 7.07 15.84
N ALA A 199 13.95 7.89 14.88
CA ALA A 199 13.03 8.99 15.10
C ALA A 199 11.62 8.52 15.48
N CYS A 200 11.11 7.43 14.91
CA CYS A 200 9.88 6.79 15.38
C CYS A 200 9.95 6.39 16.87
N ASN A 201 11.14 6.06 17.41
CA ASN A 201 11.31 5.80 18.86
C ASN A 201 11.28 7.08 19.71
N ARG A 202 11.69 8.22 19.14
CA ARG A 202 11.70 9.53 19.83
C ARG A 202 10.30 10.11 19.97
N ILE A 203 9.37 9.73 19.09
CA ILE A 203 7.98 10.20 19.15
C ILE A 203 7.28 9.62 20.38
N ARG A 204 6.59 10.51 21.11
CA ARG A 204 5.68 10.10 22.18
C ARG A 204 4.41 9.52 21.57
N VAL A 205 4.20 8.22 21.77
CA VAL A 205 3.01 7.49 21.34
C VAL A 205 2.25 6.96 22.55
N PRO A 206 0.94 6.70 22.43
CA PRO A 206 0.14 6.15 23.53
C PRO A 206 0.48 4.69 23.86
N ASP A 207 0.96 3.91 22.88
CA ASP A 207 1.32 2.50 23.04
C ASP A 207 2.20 1.99 21.89
N ASP A 208 2.76 0.79 22.07
CA ASP A 208 3.69 0.17 21.13
C ASP A 208 3.06 -0.13 19.77
N TYR A 209 1.75 -0.34 19.68
CA TYR A 209 1.09 -0.55 18.39
C TYR A 209 1.16 0.72 17.53
N ARG A 210 0.98 1.91 18.12
CA ARG A 210 1.11 3.18 17.37
C ARG A 210 2.56 3.42 16.96
N ARG A 211 3.53 3.03 17.79
CA ARG A 211 4.94 3.05 17.39
C ARG A 211 5.21 2.12 16.21
N PHE A 212 4.66 0.90 16.27
CA PHE A 212 4.78 -0.08 15.21
C PHE A 212 4.23 0.45 13.89
N GLN A 213 3.10 1.19 13.90
CA GLN A 213 2.60 1.83 12.68
C GLN A 213 3.55 2.87 12.09
N CYS A 214 4.30 3.62 12.92
CA CYS A 214 5.35 4.50 12.40
C CYS A 214 6.42 3.71 11.65
N PHE A 215 6.85 2.55 12.18
CA PHE A 215 7.81 1.69 11.48
C PHE A 215 7.23 1.12 10.18
N THR A 216 5.95 0.74 10.15
CA THR A 216 5.32 0.25 8.91
C THR A 216 5.24 1.34 7.85
N GLY A 217 5.00 2.60 8.23
CA GLY A 217 5.06 3.73 7.31
C GLY A 217 6.45 3.96 6.73
N VAL A 218 7.50 3.83 7.56
CA VAL A 218 8.91 3.92 7.11
C VAL A 218 9.22 2.88 6.03
N PHE A 219 8.87 1.61 6.26
CA PHE A 219 9.15 0.55 5.29
C PHE A 219 8.24 0.60 4.05
N MET A 220 6.97 1.02 4.19
CA MET A 220 6.09 1.24 3.05
C MET A 220 6.67 2.30 2.12
N GLU A 221 7.08 3.45 2.67
CA GLU A 221 7.65 4.55 1.90
C GLU A 221 8.96 4.12 1.21
N LEU A 222 9.82 3.39 1.92
CA LEU A 222 11.04 2.81 1.37
C LEU A 222 10.77 1.93 0.15
N PHE A 223 9.85 0.97 0.28
CA PHE A 223 9.56 0.01 -0.80
C PHE A 223 8.81 0.67 -1.96
N SER A 224 7.98 1.66 -1.68
CA SER A 224 7.33 2.48 -2.71
C SER A 224 8.36 3.32 -3.48
N ALA A 225 9.28 3.99 -2.79
CA ALA A 225 10.37 4.76 -3.40
C ALA A 225 11.30 3.90 -4.26
N SER A 226 11.62 2.68 -3.82
CA SER A 226 12.47 1.75 -4.59
C SER A 226 11.85 1.31 -5.93
N GLN A 227 10.54 1.52 -6.11
CA GLN A 227 9.78 1.23 -7.33
C GLN A 227 9.43 2.49 -8.12
N GLY A 228 9.93 3.67 -7.72
CA GLY A 228 9.57 4.96 -8.31
C GLY A 228 8.14 5.38 -8.02
N LEU A 229 7.58 4.94 -6.88
CA LEU A 229 6.19 5.14 -6.47
C LEU A 229 6.06 6.01 -5.21
N SER A 230 6.98 6.96 -5.02
CA SER A 230 7.03 7.87 -3.87
C SER A 230 7.51 9.24 -4.35
N HIS A 231 7.28 10.26 -3.54
CA HIS A 231 7.89 11.59 -3.68
C HIS A 231 9.43 11.54 -3.49
N LEU A 232 9.95 10.50 -2.83
CA LEU A 232 11.37 10.21 -2.67
C LEU A 232 11.88 9.35 -3.82
N THR A 233 13.03 9.74 -4.36
CA THR A 233 13.81 8.86 -5.25
C THR A 233 14.91 8.21 -4.43
N ILE A 234 14.68 6.97 -4.02
CA ILE A 234 15.68 6.15 -3.35
C ILE A 234 16.27 5.18 -4.37
N PRO A 235 17.60 5.18 -4.61
CA PRO A 235 18.23 4.22 -5.51
C PRO A 235 17.92 2.78 -5.06
N SER A 236 17.32 1.99 -5.95
CA SER A 236 16.90 0.61 -5.64
C SER A 236 18.07 -0.27 -5.14
N LEU A 237 19.29 -0.01 -5.60
CA LEU A 237 20.52 -0.70 -5.18
C LEU A 237 20.85 -0.52 -3.68
N ALA A 238 20.34 0.52 -3.02
CA ALA A 238 20.55 0.70 -1.58
C ALA A 238 19.73 -0.31 -0.74
N TYR A 239 18.69 -0.91 -1.32
CA TYR A 239 17.70 -1.72 -0.60
C TYR A 239 17.32 -3.03 -1.31
N VAL A 240 18.10 -3.42 -2.33
CA VAL A 240 18.04 -4.71 -3.01
C VAL A 240 19.43 -5.34 -2.95
N LYS A 241 19.51 -6.60 -2.52
CA LYS A 241 20.79 -7.31 -2.39
C LYS A 241 20.71 -8.65 -3.14
N THR A 242 21.64 -8.85 -4.06
CA THR A 242 21.72 -10.10 -4.84
C THR A 242 21.88 -11.30 -3.90
N GLY A 243 21.02 -12.31 -4.07
CA GLY A 243 21.02 -13.52 -3.25
C GLY A 243 20.38 -13.36 -1.87
N ASP A 244 19.75 -12.22 -1.59
CA ASP A 244 19.02 -11.97 -0.35
C ASP A 244 17.66 -11.31 -0.68
N PRO A 245 16.62 -12.12 -0.95
CA PRO A 245 15.31 -11.63 -1.35
C PRO A 245 14.52 -11.00 -0.19
N LEU A 246 15.02 -11.06 1.05
CA LEU A 246 14.41 -10.45 2.23
C LEU A 246 15.07 -9.12 2.61
N TYR A 247 16.20 -8.74 1.99
CA TYR A 247 16.86 -7.46 2.23
C TYR A 247 15.90 -6.27 1.94
N PRO A 248 15.85 -5.23 2.80
CA PRO A 248 16.73 -4.94 3.93
C PRO A 248 16.31 -5.55 5.28
N CYS A 249 15.27 -6.38 5.33
CA CYS A 249 14.77 -6.96 6.59
C CYS A 249 15.80 -7.85 7.29
N THR A 250 16.72 -8.45 6.51
CA THR A 250 17.86 -9.26 6.97
C THR A 250 19.10 -8.43 7.36
N SER A 251 19.07 -7.11 7.17
CA SER A 251 20.17 -6.26 7.64
C SER A 251 20.30 -6.36 9.16
N SER A 252 21.53 -6.31 9.67
CA SER A 252 21.77 -6.42 11.11
C SER A 252 21.04 -5.34 11.93
N PHE A 253 20.86 -4.14 11.37
CA PHE A 253 20.11 -3.07 12.02
C PHE A 253 18.63 -3.44 12.19
N VAL A 254 18.00 -3.98 11.14
CA VAL A 254 16.57 -4.32 11.15
C VAL A 254 16.30 -5.64 11.88
N ALA A 255 17.06 -6.70 11.58
CA ALA A 255 16.85 -8.04 12.13
C ALA A 255 17.13 -8.13 13.65
N ASN A 256 17.98 -7.27 14.22
CA ASN A 256 18.26 -7.28 15.66
C ASN A 256 17.15 -6.60 16.50
N ASN A 257 16.15 -5.99 15.86
CA ASN A 257 14.98 -5.43 16.54
C ASN A 257 13.72 -6.07 15.98
N LYS A 258 13.05 -6.91 16.79
CA LYS A 258 11.86 -7.66 16.39
C LYS A 258 10.73 -6.79 15.81
N ASN A 259 10.54 -5.58 16.31
CA ASN A 259 9.50 -4.69 15.79
C ASN A 259 9.87 -4.11 14.42
N TYR A 260 11.16 -3.86 14.18
CA TYR A 260 11.65 -3.43 12.87
C TYR A 260 11.57 -4.56 11.86
N GLU A 261 12.06 -5.75 12.22
CA GLU A 261 11.96 -6.96 11.38
C GLU A 261 10.51 -7.24 11.01
N ALA A 262 9.59 -7.25 11.98
CA ALA A 262 8.17 -7.45 11.77
C ALA A 262 7.55 -6.41 10.83
N ALA A 263 7.83 -5.12 11.05
CA ALA A 263 7.31 -4.04 10.21
C ALA A 263 7.87 -4.12 8.77
N CYS A 264 9.15 -4.47 8.63
CA CYS A 264 9.81 -4.65 7.35
C CYS A 264 9.18 -5.80 6.56
N LEU A 265 9.07 -6.98 7.18
CA LEU A 265 8.49 -8.17 6.54
C LEU A 265 7.01 -7.97 6.21
N LEU A 266 6.26 -7.26 7.06
CA LEU A 266 4.87 -6.89 6.78
C LEU A 266 4.75 -6.02 5.53
N GLN A 267 5.66 -5.07 5.30
CA GLN A 267 5.59 -4.21 4.12
C GLN A 267 6.27 -4.81 2.88
N LEU A 268 7.12 -5.83 3.06
CA LEU A 268 7.85 -6.47 1.98
C LEU A 268 6.94 -7.07 0.90
N GLY A 269 5.69 -7.42 1.26
CA GLY A 269 4.69 -7.99 0.36
C GLY A 269 4.53 -7.24 -0.96
N VAL A 270 4.68 -5.91 -0.98
CA VAL A 270 4.59 -5.09 -2.21
C VAL A 270 5.72 -5.38 -3.21
N LEU A 271 6.88 -5.84 -2.74
CA LEU A 271 8.04 -6.17 -3.58
C LEU A 271 8.12 -7.64 -3.95
N LEU A 272 7.44 -8.53 -3.23
CA LEU A 272 7.57 -9.97 -3.48
C LEU A 272 7.20 -10.37 -4.92
N PRO A 273 6.16 -9.82 -5.57
CA PRO A 273 5.86 -10.16 -6.96
C PRO A 273 7.00 -9.83 -7.93
N SER A 274 7.70 -8.70 -7.75
CA SER A 274 8.82 -8.33 -8.62
C SER A 274 10.09 -9.15 -8.33
N ARG A 275 10.29 -9.54 -7.07
CA ARG A 275 11.43 -10.39 -6.64
C ARG A 275 11.25 -11.86 -7.02
N ALA A 276 10.02 -12.34 -7.06
CA ALA A 276 9.66 -13.73 -7.37
C ALA A 276 9.36 -13.97 -8.86
N VAL A 277 9.59 -12.98 -9.74
CA VAL A 277 9.21 -13.06 -11.17
C VAL A 277 7.73 -13.47 -11.35
N ALA A 278 6.87 -12.98 -10.45
CA ALA A 278 5.43 -13.23 -10.39
C ALA A 278 4.99 -14.70 -10.25
N GLU A 279 5.86 -15.62 -9.84
CA GLU A 279 5.45 -16.99 -9.49
C GLU A 279 4.98 -17.06 -8.04
N GLN A 280 3.71 -17.43 -7.83
CA GLN A 280 3.10 -17.48 -6.49
C GLN A 280 3.89 -18.36 -5.51
N GLN A 281 4.37 -19.51 -5.97
CA GLN A 281 5.16 -20.41 -5.12
C GLN A 281 6.48 -19.76 -4.70
N ALA A 282 7.16 -19.05 -5.61
CA ALA A 282 8.39 -18.35 -5.29
C ALA A 282 8.19 -17.23 -4.26
N ILE A 283 7.03 -16.55 -4.25
CA ILE A 283 6.67 -15.58 -3.20
C ILE A 283 6.65 -16.26 -1.82
N PHE A 284 6.05 -17.46 -1.73
CA PHE A 284 5.98 -18.24 -0.50
C PHE A 284 7.36 -18.74 -0.08
N ASP A 285 8.16 -19.21 -1.03
CA ASP A 285 9.51 -19.70 -0.76
C ASP A 285 10.40 -18.60 -0.17
N ILE A 286 10.30 -17.36 -0.67
CA ILE A 286 11.00 -16.20 -0.09
C ILE A 286 10.58 -15.98 1.37
N CYS A 287 9.29 -16.01 1.70
CA CYS A 287 8.83 -15.86 3.09
C CYS A 287 9.32 -16.99 4.01
N ASN A 288 9.56 -18.18 3.45
CA ASN A 288 10.05 -19.35 4.19
C ASN A 288 11.54 -19.28 4.51
N GLU A 289 12.30 -18.35 3.91
CA GLU A 289 13.70 -18.07 4.29
C GLU A 289 13.81 -17.32 5.63
N SER A 290 12.70 -16.74 6.11
CA SER A 290 12.65 -16.01 7.39
C SER A 290 12.57 -16.94 8.60
N SER A 291 12.87 -16.40 9.79
CA SER A 291 12.51 -17.02 11.07
C SER A 291 11.02 -17.34 11.17
N SER A 292 10.60 -18.26 12.05
CA SER A 292 9.18 -18.63 12.20
C SER A 292 8.28 -17.46 12.63
N GLU A 293 8.82 -16.52 13.41
CA GLU A 293 8.12 -15.28 13.80
C GLU A 293 8.03 -14.31 12.62
N GLY A 294 9.14 -14.08 11.91
CA GLY A 294 9.16 -13.22 10.72
C GLY A 294 8.34 -13.76 9.55
N ARG A 295 8.30 -15.08 9.36
CA ARG A 295 7.47 -15.76 8.33
C ARG A 295 6.01 -15.36 8.44
N LYS A 296 5.46 -15.31 9.66
CA LYS A 296 4.08 -14.87 9.90
C LYS A 296 3.86 -13.43 9.43
N TRP A 297 4.80 -12.52 9.71
CA TRP A 297 4.72 -11.14 9.25
C TRP A 297 4.85 -11.02 7.73
N CYS A 298 5.73 -11.81 7.11
CA CYS A 298 5.87 -11.87 5.65
C CYS A 298 4.55 -12.32 4.98
N TYR A 299 3.93 -13.40 5.46
CA TYR A 299 2.63 -13.84 4.96
C TYR A 299 1.53 -12.81 5.21
N THR A 300 1.48 -12.20 6.40
CA THR A 300 0.57 -11.09 6.69
C THR A 300 0.74 -9.96 5.67
N GLY A 301 1.98 -9.65 5.29
CA GLY A 301 2.32 -8.67 4.26
C GLY A 301 1.82 -9.02 2.87
N ILE A 302 1.83 -10.30 2.48
CA ILE A 302 1.24 -10.75 1.22
C ILE A 302 -0.24 -10.37 1.16
N GLY A 303 -1.02 -10.75 2.17
CA GLY A 303 -2.46 -10.44 2.18
C GLY A 303 -2.76 -8.95 2.26
N LEU A 304 -1.99 -8.20 3.05
CA LEU A 304 -2.04 -6.74 3.09
C LEU A 304 -1.86 -6.15 1.69
N SER A 305 -0.80 -6.56 0.98
CA SER A 305 -0.46 -6.03 -0.35
C SER A 305 -1.51 -6.32 -1.42
N ILE A 306 -2.20 -7.46 -1.34
CA ILE A 306 -3.27 -7.83 -2.28
C ILE A 306 -4.47 -6.90 -2.15
N ILE A 307 -4.88 -6.62 -0.91
CA ILE A 307 -6.05 -5.79 -0.61
C ILE A 307 -5.72 -4.30 -0.74
N SER A 308 -4.52 -3.86 -0.36
CA SER A 308 -4.12 -2.45 -0.51
C SER A 308 -3.94 -2.05 -1.97
N ALA A 309 -3.73 -3.01 -2.88
CA ALA A 309 -3.68 -2.74 -4.32
C ALA A 309 -5.07 -2.44 -4.91
N THR A 310 -6.11 -3.11 -4.44
CA THR A 310 -7.52 -2.70 -4.59
C THR A 310 -8.37 -3.47 -3.60
N SER A 311 -9.21 -2.75 -2.85
CA SER A 311 -10.10 -3.35 -1.84
C SER A 311 -11.10 -4.36 -2.43
N GLU A 312 -11.29 -4.36 -3.76
CA GLU A 312 -12.15 -5.32 -4.46
C GLU A 312 -11.50 -6.71 -4.65
N ASN A 313 -10.21 -6.87 -4.36
CA ASN A 313 -9.45 -8.11 -4.55
C ASN A 313 -9.76 -9.23 -3.52
N SER A 314 -10.97 -9.29 -2.97
CA SER A 314 -11.33 -10.33 -1.97
C SER A 314 -11.13 -11.74 -2.53
N ASP A 315 -11.55 -12.00 -3.77
CA ASP A 315 -11.39 -13.32 -4.41
C ASP A 315 -9.91 -13.67 -4.59
N ARG A 316 -9.09 -12.69 -4.96
CA ARG A 316 -7.63 -12.86 -5.12
C ARG A 316 -6.96 -13.08 -3.77
N LEU A 317 -7.36 -12.36 -2.72
CA LEU A 317 -6.87 -12.56 -1.37
C LEU A 317 -7.13 -14.00 -0.94
N ILE A 318 -8.38 -14.45 -1.06
CA ILE A 318 -8.78 -15.79 -0.63
C ILE A 318 -8.02 -16.84 -1.43
N SER A 319 -8.11 -16.82 -2.76
CA SER A 319 -7.45 -17.81 -3.63
C SER A 319 -5.93 -17.84 -3.47
N THR A 320 -5.28 -16.70 -3.24
CA THR A 320 -3.83 -16.65 -3.00
C THR A 320 -3.49 -17.22 -1.62
N CYS A 321 -4.12 -16.70 -0.57
CA CYS A 321 -3.75 -17.04 0.80
C CYS A 321 -4.14 -18.47 1.19
N THR A 322 -5.20 -19.06 0.63
CA THR A 322 -5.56 -20.46 0.92
C THR A 322 -4.58 -21.47 0.34
N ASN A 323 -3.76 -21.06 -0.63
CA ASN A 323 -2.71 -21.89 -1.21
C ASN A 323 -1.38 -21.78 -0.45
N ALA A 324 -1.30 -20.99 0.63
CA ALA A 324 -0.11 -20.95 1.46
C ALA A 324 0.17 -22.34 2.09
N PRO A 325 1.46 -22.71 2.30
CA PRO A 325 1.85 -24.10 2.56
C PRO A 325 1.29 -24.66 3.87
N GLU A 326 1.21 -23.84 4.91
CA GLU A 326 0.74 -24.24 6.24
C GLU A 326 -0.52 -23.46 6.65
N MET A 327 -1.38 -24.08 7.45
CA MET A 327 -2.59 -23.43 7.97
C MET A 327 -2.28 -22.12 8.72
N GLY A 328 -1.15 -22.06 9.44
CA GLY A 328 -0.70 -20.84 10.11
C GLY A 328 -0.39 -19.69 9.15
N ASP A 329 0.22 -20.00 7.99
CA ASP A 329 0.54 -19.02 6.95
C ASP A 329 -0.73 -18.56 6.22
N GLN A 330 -1.65 -19.50 5.96
CA GLN A 330 -2.96 -19.20 5.38
C GLN A 330 -3.70 -18.19 6.28
N ILE A 331 -3.73 -18.45 7.59
CA ILE A 331 -4.36 -17.54 8.57
C ILE A 331 -3.63 -16.19 8.59
N ALA A 332 -2.30 -16.17 8.65
CA ALA A 332 -1.53 -14.92 8.68
C ALA A 332 -1.79 -14.07 7.44
N CYS A 333 -1.73 -14.67 6.25
CA CYS A 333 -2.01 -14.02 4.98
C CYS A 333 -3.43 -13.45 4.92
N LEU A 334 -4.45 -14.26 5.23
CA LEU A 334 -5.84 -13.79 5.27
C LEU A 334 -6.02 -12.65 6.29
N SER A 335 -5.41 -12.76 7.47
CA SER A 335 -5.48 -11.76 8.54
C SER A 335 -4.89 -10.42 8.13
N GLY A 336 -3.83 -10.41 7.30
CA GLY A 336 -3.26 -9.17 6.78
C GLY A 336 -4.22 -8.39 5.90
N GLY A 337 -4.85 -9.06 4.92
CA GLY A 337 -5.82 -8.42 4.03
C GLY A 337 -7.09 -8.00 4.76
N VAL A 338 -7.64 -8.88 5.61
CA VAL A 338 -8.84 -8.62 6.39
C VAL A 338 -8.60 -7.52 7.45
N GLY A 339 -7.42 -7.52 8.07
CA GLY A 339 -7.01 -6.50 9.04
C GLY A 339 -6.98 -5.10 8.42
N PHE A 340 -6.51 -4.99 7.18
CA PHE A 340 -6.55 -3.73 6.43
C PHE A 340 -7.97 -3.22 6.23
N LEU A 341 -8.90 -4.08 5.81
CA LEU A 341 -10.32 -3.72 5.63
C LEU A 341 -10.98 -3.25 6.93
N LYS A 342 -10.52 -3.72 8.11
CA LYS A 342 -11.03 -3.27 9.43
C LYS A 342 -10.61 -1.84 9.77
N LEU A 343 -9.51 -1.33 9.20
CA LEU A 343 -9.01 0.02 9.50
C LEU A 343 -9.90 1.11 8.89
N ASP A 344 -10.78 0.73 7.97
CA ASP A 344 -11.59 1.66 7.23
C ASP A 344 -13.09 1.40 7.42
N THR A 345 -13.81 2.38 7.96
CA THR A 345 -15.24 2.22 8.27
C THR A 345 -16.08 1.96 7.03
N ASP A 346 -15.69 2.53 5.90
CA ASP A 346 -16.40 2.39 4.63
C ASP A 346 -16.17 1.01 4.00
N SER A 347 -15.10 0.32 4.41
CA SER A 347 -14.78 -1.04 3.99
C SER A 347 -15.53 -2.12 4.78
N ARG A 348 -16.41 -1.77 5.73
CA ARG A 348 -17.14 -2.73 6.58
C ARG A 348 -17.98 -3.75 5.79
N ALA A 349 -18.61 -3.32 4.69
CA ALA A 349 -19.38 -4.22 3.84
C ALA A 349 -18.48 -5.23 3.12
N VAL A 350 -17.35 -4.74 2.58
CA VAL A 350 -16.33 -5.57 1.94
C VAL A 350 -15.74 -6.55 2.95
N TYR A 351 -15.29 -6.07 4.12
CA TYR A 351 -14.81 -6.91 5.23
C TYR A 351 -15.76 -8.07 5.54
N LYS A 352 -17.07 -7.80 5.71
CA LYS A 352 -18.05 -8.83 6.02
C LYS A 352 -18.20 -9.83 4.87
N LYS A 353 -18.25 -9.35 3.62
CA LYS A 353 -18.30 -10.20 2.42
C LYS A 353 -17.06 -11.11 2.37
N THR A 354 -15.86 -10.53 2.42
CA THR A 354 -14.59 -11.26 2.38
C THR A 354 -14.53 -12.31 3.47
N CYS A 355 -14.87 -11.95 4.71
CA CYS A 355 -14.87 -12.91 5.81
C CYS A 355 -15.86 -14.06 5.59
N ASN A 356 -17.06 -13.81 5.05
CA ASN A 356 -18.02 -14.87 4.79
C ASN A 356 -17.56 -15.86 3.70
N GLU A 357 -16.74 -15.40 2.76
CA GLU A 357 -16.20 -16.19 1.64
C GLU A 357 -14.96 -17.02 2.05
N ILE A 358 -14.28 -16.67 3.15
CA ILE A 358 -13.16 -17.46 3.68
C ILE A 358 -13.65 -18.84 4.19
N PRO A 359 -12.92 -19.95 3.90
CA PRO A 359 -13.23 -21.27 4.42
C PRO A 359 -13.39 -21.30 5.93
N ALA A 360 -14.41 -22.01 6.44
CA ALA A 360 -14.82 -21.93 7.85
C ALA A 360 -13.69 -22.23 8.84
N ASN A 361 -12.83 -23.22 8.56
CA ASN A 361 -11.70 -23.61 9.39
C ASN A 361 -10.59 -22.54 9.47
N LEU A 362 -10.49 -21.65 8.47
CA LEU A 362 -9.55 -20.53 8.47
C LEU A 362 -10.20 -19.25 9.00
N ARG A 363 -11.49 -19.06 8.68
CA ARG A 363 -12.29 -17.89 9.05
C ARG A 363 -12.34 -17.66 10.55
N GLU A 364 -12.45 -18.73 11.33
CA GLU A 364 -12.45 -18.67 12.80
C GLU A 364 -11.25 -17.90 13.36
N TYR A 365 -10.09 -18.02 12.71
CA TYR A 365 -8.83 -17.40 13.16
C TYR A 365 -8.50 -16.11 12.41
N ALA A 366 -8.77 -16.05 11.10
CA ALA A 366 -8.42 -14.89 10.27
C ALA A 366 -9.43 -13.73 10.37
N CYS A 367 -10.67 -14.04 10.73
CA CYS A 367 -11.76 -13.09 10.88
C CYS A 367 -12.40 -13.20 12.27
N PRO A 368 -11.67 -12.97 13.37
CA PRO A 368 -12.29 -12.99 14.68
C PRO A 368 -13.39 -11.92 14.71
N ILE A 369 -14.59 -12.37 15.06
CA ILE A 369 -15.75 -11.52 15.31
C ILE A 369 -15.39 -10.70 16.55
N ASN A 370 -15.02 -9.44 16.34
CA ASN A 370 -14.93 -8.48 17.44
C ASN A 370 -16.32 -7.95 17.76
#